data_AF-A0A377XT59-F1
#
_entry.id   AF-A0A377XT59-F1
#
_cell.length_a   1.000
_cell.length_b   1.000
_cell.length_c   1.000
_cell.angle_alpha   90.00
_cell.angle_beta   90.00
_cell.angle_gamma   90.00
#
_symmetry.space_group_name_H-M   'P 1'
#
loop_
_entity.id
_entity.type
_entity.pdbx_description
1 polymer ?
#
loop_
_entity_poly.entity_id
_entity_poly.type
_entity_poly.pdbx_seq_one_letter_code
_entity_poly.pdbx_strand_id
1 'polypeptide(L)'
;MNSVTAAVVFNEITKNAIRQAFEKPGELNIDRVNAQQARRFMDRVVGYMVSPLLWKKIARGLSAGRVQSVAVRLVVEREREIKAFVPEEYWEVDASTTTPGGDALPLQVTHKDDKPFRPGQPR
;
A
#
# COMPACT_ATOMS: atom_id res chain seq x y z
N MET A 1 -44.41 -8.81 15.37
CA MET A 1 -44.18 -9.30 14.00
C MET A 1 -42.69 -9.46 13.80
N ASN A 2 -42.13 -10.65 14.02
CA ASN A 2 -40.73 -10.93 13.71
C ASN A 2 -40.64 -11.27 12.23
N SER A 3 -40.21 -10.32 11.41
CA SER A 3 -39.91 -10.59 9.99
C SER A 3 -38.60 -11.37 9.93
N VAL A 4 -38.68 -12.67 9.65
CA VAL A 4 -37.50 -13.51 9.41
C VAL A 4 -36.81 -12.97 8.17
N THR A 5 -35.68 -12.27 8.36
CA THR A 5 -34.92 -11.64 7.27
C THR A 5 -33.83 -12.61 6.84
N ALA A 6 -33.91 -13.08 5.60
CA ALA A 6 -32.91 -13.98 5.03
C ALA A 6 -31.85 -13.20 4.25
N ALA A 7 -30.57 -13.55 4.42
CA ALA A 7 -29.44 -12.91 3.77
C ALA A 7 -28.94 -13.79 2.62
N VAL A 8 -29.13 -13.33 1.39
CA VAL A 8 -28.66 -14.00 0.17
C VAL A 8 -27.29 -13.46 -0.19
N VAL A 9 -26.30 -14.34 -0.36
CA VAL A 9 -24.93 -13.97 -0.71
C VAL A 9 -24.54 -14.70 -1.99
N PHE A 10 -24.03 -13.95 -2.96
CA PHE A 10 -23.46 -14.46 -4.21
C PHE A 10 -22.27 -13.58 -4.59
N ASN A 11 -21.25 -14.19 -5.18
CA ASN A 11 -20.02 -13.48 -5.62
C ASN A 11 -20.06 -13.12 -7.11
N GLU A 12 -21.05 -13.62 -7.84
CA GLU A 12 -21.22 -13.40 -9.28
C GLU A 12 -22.71 -13.32 -9.65
N ILE A 13 -23.00 -12.64 -10.76
CA ILE A 13 -24.38 -12.45 -11.25
C ILE A 13 -24.62 -13.39 -12.45
N THR A 14 -24.72 -14.69 -12.17
CA THR A 14 -25.06 -15.73 -13.17
C THR A 14 -26.36 -16.43 -12.80
N LYS A 15 -27.09 -16.97 -13.80
CA LYS A 15 -28.36 -17.67 -13.57
C LYS A 15 -28.22 -18.80 -12.54
N ASN A 16 -27.11 -19.54 -12.60
CA ASN A 16 -26.83 -20.64 -11.68
C ASN A 16 -26.50 -20.14 -10.27
N ALA A 17 -25.63 -19.14 -10.13
CA ALA A 17 -25.25 -18.60 -8.83
C ALA A 17 -26.43 -17.96 -8.09
N ILE A 18 -27.28 -17.22 -8.81
CA ILE A 18 -28.50 -16.65 -8.22
C ILE A 18 -29.44 -17.79 -7.77
N ARG A 19 -29.70 -18.79 -8.62
CA ARG A 19 -30.60 -19.89 -8.20
C ARG A 19 -30.08 -20.61 -6.95
N GLN A 20 -28.79 -20.92 -6.91
CA GLN A 20 -28.15 -21.57 -5.75
C GLN A 20 -28.22 -20.72 -4.48
N ALA A 21 -28.02 -19.40 -4.59
CA ALA A 21 -28.05 -18.50 -3.43
C ALA A 21 -29.45 -18.38 -2.81
N PHE A 22 -30.51 -18.52 -3.62
CA PHE A 22 -31.89 -18.53 -3.15
C PHE A 22 -32.38 -19.91 -2.68
N GLU A 23 -31.76 -21.01 -3.15
CA GLU A 23 -32.06 -22.38 -2.67
C GLU A 23 -31.64 -22.60 -1.21
N LYS A 24 -30.57 -21.93 -0.76
CA LYS A 24 -30.06 -22.00 0.62
C LYS A 24 -29.78 -20.59 1.17
N PRO A 25 -30.82 -19.82 1.50
CA PRO A 25 -30.61 -18.49 2.03
C PRO A 25 -29.98 -18.57 3.42
N GLY A 26 -28.96 -17.74 3.67
CA GLY A 26 -28.30 -17.67 4.96
C GLY A 26 -29.08 -16.79 5.96
N GLU A 27 -28.64 -16.82 7.20
CA GLU A 27 -29.09 -15.86 8.21
C GLU A 27 -28.25 -14.58 8.15
N LEU A 28 -28.85 -13.47 8.60
CA LEU A 28 -28.12 -12.22 8.76
C LEU A 28 -27.04 -12.39 9.84
N ASN A 29 -25.77 -12.32 9.44
CA ASN A 29 -24.66 -12.39 10.38
C ASN A 29 -24.51 -11.06 11.15
N ILE A 30 -24.97 -11.05 12.40
CA ILE A 30 -24.95 -9.88 13.28
C ILE A 30 -23.52 -9.44 13.63
N ASP A 31 -22.56 -10.36 13.75
CA ASP A 31 -21.16 -10.00 14.04
C ASP A 31 -20.55 -9.18 12.90
N ARG A 32 -20.86 -9.52 11.64
CA ARG A 32 -20.44 -8.73 10.47
C ARG A 32 -21.08 -7.34 10.46
N VAL A 33 -22.34 -7.23 10.86
CA VAL A 33 -23.02 -5.94 11.01
C VAL A 33 -22.36 -5.10 12.11
N ASN A 34 -22.14 -5.69 13.28
CA ASN A 34 -21.50 -5.02 14.42
C ASN A 34 -20.07 -4.58 14.09
N ALA A 35 -19.30 -5.40 13.38
CA ALA A 35 -17.95 -5.04 12.93
C ALA A 35 -17.98 -3.84 11.96
N GLN A 36 -18.94 -3.80 11.04
CA GLN A 36 -19.13 -2.67 10.13
C GLN A 36 -19.54 -1.39 10.89
N GLN A 37 -20.44 -1.52 11.86
CA GLN A 37 -20.89 -0.40 12.69
C GLN A 37 -19.76 0.14 13.55
N ALA A 38 -18.96 -0.73 14.17
CA ALA A 38 -17.78 -0.35 14.94
C ALA A 38 -16.77 0.41 14.07
N ARG A 39 -16.47 -0.09 12.86
CA ARG A 39 -15.61 0.62 11.90
C ARG A 39 -16.14 2.00 11.55
N ARG A 40 -17.44 2.10 11.24
CA ARG A 40 -18.11 3.38 10.94
C ARG A 40 -18.04 4.34 12.13
N PHE A 41 -18.20 3.83 13.35
CA PHE A 41 -18.08 4.63 14.56
C PHE A 41 -16.65 5.17 14.71
N MET A 42 -15.63 4.31 14.57
CA MET A 42 -14.22 4.72 14.64
C MET A 42 -13.89 5.81 13.61
N ASP A 43 -14.34 5.65 12.37
CA ASP A 43 -14.08 6.63 11.31
C ASP A 43 -14.75 7.99 11.61
N ARG A 44 -15.96 7.97 12.20
CA ARG A 44 -16.66 9.19 12.66
C ARG A 44 -15.99 9.86 13.84
N VAL A 45 -15.52 9.10 14.82
CA VAL A 45 -14.83 9.65 16.00
C VAL A 45 -13.61 10.43 15.56
N VAL A 46 -12.76 9.85 14.70
CA VAL A 46 -11.59 10.56 14.18
C VAL A 46 -12.00 11.77 13.36
N GLY A 47 -12.95 11.61 12.43
CA GLY A 47 -13.41 12.70 11.58
C GLY A 47 -13.97 13.89 12.35
N TYR A 48 -14.87 13.66 13.31
CA TYR A 48 -15.53 14.73 14.06
C TYR A 48 -14.72 15.30 15.21
N MET A 49 -13.85 14.51 15.86
CA MET A 49 -13.07 15.02 16.99
C MET A 49 -11.75 15.67 16.54
N VAL A 50 -11.10 15.13 15.51
CA VAL A 50 -9.76 15.61 15.11
C VAL A 50 -9.83 16.74 14.07
N SER A 51 -10.81 16.75 13.16
CA SER A 51 -10.91 17.82 12.15
C SER A 51 -11.09 19.23 12.75
N PRO A 52 -11.90 19.46 13.80
CA PRO A 52 -11.98 20.77 14.45
C PRO A 52 -10.64 21.24 15.03
N LEU A 53 -9.82 20.33 15.52
CA LEU A 53 -8.47 20.65 16.02
C LEU A 53 -7.56 21.10 14.87
N LEU A 54 -7.62 20.42 13.72
CA LEU A 54 -6.88 20.82 12.52
C LEU A 54 -7.28 22.20 12.02
N TRP A 55 -8.57 22.55 12.08
CA TRP A 55 -9.04 23.89 11.71
C TRP A 55 -8.50 24.97 12.62
N LYS A 56 -8.40 24.69 13.92
CA LYS A 56 -7.87 25.64 14.91
C LYS A 56 -6.36 25.81 14.81
N LYS A 57 -5.63 24.77 14.42
CA LYS A 57 -4.15 24.75 14.49
C LYS A 57 -3.42 24.89 13.16
N ILE A 58 -4.06 24.53 12.04
CA ILE A 58 -3.41 24.48 10.73
C ILE A 58 -4.19 25.33 9.72
N ALA A 59 -5.34 24.86 9.26
CA ALA A 59 -6.17 25.57 8.29
C ALA A 59 -7.62 25.08 8.32
N ARG A 60 -8.57 25.99 8.10
CA ARG A 60 -9.99 25.64 7.95
C ARG A 60 -10.18 24.72 6.74
N GLY A 61 -11.11 23.78 6.85
CA GLY A 61 -11.45 22.85 5.76
C GLY A 61 -10.60 21.58 5.70
N LEU A 62 -9.56 21.46 6.53
CA LEU A 62 -8.79 20.21 6.63
C LEU A 62 -9.59 19.09 7.30
N SER A 63 -9.47 17.88 6.78
CA SER A 63 -10.09 16.70 7.36
C SER A 63 -9.04 15.77 7.98
N ALA A 64 -9.41 15.18 9.11
CA ALA A 64 -8.68 14.06 9.68
C ALA A 64 -9.41 12.76 9.33
N GLY A 65 -8.64 11.73 8.95
CA GLY A 65 -9.20 10.42 8.64
C GLY A 65 -8.31 9.34 9.22
N ARG A 66 -8.91 8.37 9.92
CA ARG A 66 -8.19 7.29 10.62
C ARG A 66 -7.18 6.59 9.72
N VAL A 67 -7.54 6.34 8.46
CA VAL A 67 -6.67 5.69 7.46
C VAL A 67 -5.98 6.71 6.55
N GLN A 68 -6.69 7.77 6.15
CA GLN A 68 -6.16 8.78 5.21
C GLN A 68 -4.92 9.48 5.77
N SER A 69 -4.93 9.87 7.04
CA SER A 69 -3.80 10.58 7.66
C SER A 69 -2.54 9.71 7.73
N VAL A 70 -2.69 8.38 7.92
CA VAL A 70 -1.56 7.44 7.88
C VAL A 70 -1.04 7.26 6.46
N ALA A 71 -1.93 7.14 5.47
CA ALA A 71 -1.53 7.06 4.07
C ALA A 71 -0.75 8.31 3.62
N VAL A 72 -1.20 9.50 4.00
CA VAL A 72 -0.47 10.76 3.75
C VAL A 72 0.88 10.75 4.46
N ARG A 73 0.96 10.20 5.67
CA ARG A 73 2.23 10.08 6.40
C ARG A 73 3.28 9.30 5.61
N LEU A 74 2.91 8.18 5.01
CA LEU A 74 3.84 7.35 4.20
C LEU A 74 4.40 8.13 3.01
N VAL A 75 3.55 8.90 2.31
CA VAL A 75 3.99 9.75 1.19
C VAL A 75 4.93 10.85 1.68
N VAL A 76 4.58 11.51 2.79
CA VAL A 76 5.41 12.58 3.37
C VAL A 76 6.75 12.04 3.87
N GLU A 77 6.79 10.84 4.46
CA GLU A 77 8.02 10.17 4.88
C GLU A 77 8.93 9.90 3.68
N ARG A 78 8.39 9.32 2.61
CA ARG A 78 9.14 9.08 1.37
C ARG A 78 9.66 10.37 0.73
N GLU A 79 8.85 11.42 0.70
CA GLU A 79 9.26 12.72 0.17
C GLU A 79 10.38 13.36 1.01
N ARG A 80 10.35 13.17 2.34
CA ARG A 80 11.44 13.61 3.22
C ARG A 80 12.73 12.83 2.97
N GLU A 81 12.64 11.52 2.75
CA GLU A 81 13.80 10.69 2.37
C GLU A 81 14.42 11.18 1.05
N ILE A 82 13.59 11.46 0.03
CA ILE A 82 14.04 12.00 -1.26
C ILE A 82 14.72 13.36 -1.07
N LYS A 83 14.15 14.26 -0.26
CA LYS A 83 14.74 15.58 0.01
C LYS A 83 16.03 15.53 0.82
N ALA A 84 16.18 14.53 1.68
CA ALA A 84 17.38 14.31 2.47
C ALA A 84 18.46 13.53 1.71
N PHE A 85 18.14 12.96 0.55
CA PHE A 85 19.08 12.20 -0.26
C PHE A 85 20.16 13.13 -0.84
N VAL A 86 21.40 12.90 -0.44
CA VAL A 86 22.59 13.52 -1.03
C VAL A 86 23.18 12.50 -2.01
N PRO A 87 23.10 12.72 -3.33
CA PRO A 87 23.65 11.79 -4.31
C PRO A 87 25.17 11.68 -4.13
N GLU A 88 25.66 10.45 -4.06
CA GLU A 88 27.08 10.17 -4.06
C GLU A 88 27.48 9.68 -5.46
N GLU A 89 28.57 10.25 -5.99
CA GLU A 89 29.13 9.81 -7.25
C GLU A 89 29.74 8.41 -7.09
N TYR A 90 29.38 7.50 -7.99
CA TYR A 90 29.98 6.18 -8.09
C TYR A 90 30.17 5.82 -9.57
N TRP A 91 31.14 4.95 -9.81
CA TRP A 91 31.49 4.47 -11.14
C TRP A 91 31.34 2.95 -11.18
N GLU A 92 30.76 2.46 -12.26
CA GLU A 92 30.69 1.03 -12.58
C GLU A 92 31.53 0.76 -13.83
N VAL A 93 32.07 -0.46 -13.95
CA VAL A 93 32.82 -0.88 -15.14
C VAL A 93 32.19 -2.16 -15.66
N ASP A 94 31.63 -2.05 -16.86
CA ASP A 94 31.05 -3.14 -17.61
C ASP A 94 32.02 -3.58 -18.72
N ALA A 95 32.02 -4.89 -18.99
CA ALA A 95 32.78 -5.53 -20.04
C ALA A 95 31.85 -6.38 -20.90
N SER A 96 31.73 -6.01 -22.17
CA SER A 96 31.06 -6.84 -23.18
C SER A 96 32.02 -7.94 -23.64
N THR A 97 31.77 -9.17 -23.22
CA THR A 97 32.60 -10.34 -23.60
C THR A 97 31.78 -11.34 -24.41
N THR A 98 32.45 -12.37 -24.92
CA THR A 98 31.79 -13.50 -25.60
C THR A 98 32.26 -14.82 -25.02
N THR A 99 31.37 -15.81 -25.02
CA THR A 99 31.72 -17.19 -24.66
C THR A 99 32.59 -17.81 -25.78
N PRO A 100 33.28 -18.93 -25.52
CA PRO A 100 33.97 -19.68 -26.58
C PRO A 100 33.04 -20.11 -27.72
N GLY A 101 31.72 -20.22 -27.47
CA GLY A 101 30.70 -20.53 -28.47
C GLY A 101 30.20 -19.32 -29.28
N GLY A 102 30.69 -18.10 -28.97
CA GLY A 102 30.31 -16.87 -29.67
C GLY A 102 29.11 -16.13 -29.07
N ASP A 103 28.52 -16.62 -27.99
CA ASP A 103 27.39 -15.96 -27.33
C ASP A 103 27.86 -14.73 -26.55
N ALA A 104 27.05 -13.67 -26.53
CA ALA A 104 27.34 -12.49 -25.74
C ALA A 104 27.27 -12.79 -24.23
N LEU A 105 28.30 -12.36 -23.50
CA LEU A 105 28.45 -12.49 -22.06
C LEU A 105 28.83 -11.12 -21.47
N PRO A 106 27.86 -10.27 -21.08
CA PRO A 106 28.15 -9.05 -20.36
C PRO A 106 28.62 -9.37 -18.94
N LEU A 107 29.71 -8.74 -18.51
CA LEU A 107 30.30 -8.90 -17.19
C LEU A 107 30.44 -7.53 -16.52
N GLN A 108 30.23 -7.47 -15.21
CA GLN A 108 30.45 -6.26 -14.42
C GLN A 108 31.58 -6.51 -13.41
N VAL A 109 32.49 -5.56 -13.27
CA VAL A 109 33.60 -5.66 -12.31
C VAL A 109 33.07 -5.40 -10.89
N THR A 110 33.20 -6.41 -10.01
CA THR A 110 32.79 -6.28 -8.60
C THR A 110 33.98 -6.06 -7.66
N HIS A 111 35.12 -6.68 -7.94
CA HIS A 111 36.31 -6.65 -7.09
C HIS A 111 37.59 -6.44 -7.92
N LYS A 112 38.58 -5.80 -7.28
CA LYS A 112 39.95 -5.71 -7.76
C LYS A 112 40.89 -5.92 -6.57
N ASP A 113 41.87 -6.80 -6.71
CA ASP A 113 42.85 -7.12 -5.65
C ASP A 113 42.17 -7.46 -4.30
N ASP A 114 41.16 -8.35 -4.35
CA ASP A 114 40.32 -8.79 -3.21
C ASP A 114 39.56 -7.69 -2.46
N LYS A 115 39.42 -6.50 -3.05
CA LYS A 115 38.64 -5.38 -2.51
C LYS A 115 37.50 -4.98 -3.44
N PRO A 116 36.34 -4.54 -2.90
CA PRO A 116 35.27 -4.00 -3.72
C PRO A 116 35.78 -2.86 -4.61
N PHE A 117 35.54 -2.99 -5.92
CA PHE A 117 36.03 -2.02 -6.89
C PHE A 117 35.16 -0.76 -6.86
N ARG A 118 35.75 0.38 -6.49
CA ARG A 118 35.12 1.69 -6.46
C ARG A 118 36.03 2.71 -7.16
N PRO A 119 35.91 2.90 -8.48
CA PRO A 119 36.70 3.90 -9.19
C PRO A 119 36.33 5.31 -8.74
N GLY A 120 37.32 6.19 -8.58
CA GLY A 120 37.08 7.64 -8.60
C GLY A 120 36.51 8.31 -7.34
N GLN A 121 36.56 7.70 -6.14
CA GLN A 121 36.19 8.42 -4.91
C GLN A 121 37.06 9.70 -4.77
N PRO A 122 36.46 10.92 -4.77
CA PRO A 122 37.20 12.11 -4.37
C PRO A 122 37.55 11.98 -2.89
N ARG A 123 38.76 12.41 -2.51
CA ARG A 123 39.18 12.49 -1.10
C ARG A 123 38.29 13.43 -0.29
#